data_AF-A0A7W7SN72-F1
#
_entry.id   AF-A0A7W7SN72-F1
#
_cell.length_a   1.000
_cell.length_b   1.000
_cell.length_c   1.000
_cell.angle_alpha   90.00
_cell.angle_beta   90.00
_cell.angle_gamma   90.00
#
_symmetry.space_group_name_H-M   'P 1'
#
loop_
_entity.id
_entity.type
_entity.pdbx_description
1 polymer ?
#
loop_
_entity_poly.entity_id
_entity_poly.type
_entity_poly.pdbx_seq_one_letter_code
_entity_poly.pdbx_strand_id
1 'polypeptide(L)'
;MLTRLSAYLDHRAATWPHTANPHLFIHMRTALGLKPVGGRWLGLQLGTAARGIRADRILDEVLATDGDVKRICVLFGLSPAGAAIYTAALSHPELD
;
A
#
# COMPACT_ATOMS: atom_id res chain seq x y z
N MET A 1 6.58 11.16 7.78
CA MET A 1 6.04 10.30 6.69
C MET A 1 6.49 10.75 5.29
N LEU A 2 6.63 12.06 5.03
CA LEU A 2 6.99 12.58 3.69
C LEU A 2 8.44 12.32 3.24
N THR A 3 9.39 12.11 4.15
CA THR A 3 10.82 11.99 3.82
C THR A 3 11.13 10.91 2.78
N ARG A 4 10.49 9.74 2.87
CA ARG A 4 10.70 8.65 1.90
C ARG A 4 10.11 8.97 0.53
N LEU A 5 8.95 9.62 0.51
CA LEU A 5 8.31 10.04 -0.72
C LEU A 5 9.14 11.12 -1.42
N SER A 6 9.57 12.15 -0.69
CA SER A 6 10.44 13.20 -1.22
C SER A 6 11.74 12.61 -1.77
N ALA A 7 12.43 11.77 -1.01
CA ALA A 7 13.66 11.12 -1.48
C ALA A 7 13.46 10.30 -2.76
N TYR A 8 12.33 9.59 -2.87
CA TYR A 8 12.00 8.86 -4.09
C TYR A 8 11.72 9.79 -5.28
N LEU A 9 10.97 10.88 -5.06
CA LEU A 9 10.66 11.86 -6.10
C LEU A 9 11.93 12.56 -6.60
N ASP A 10 12.85 12.90 -5.69
CA ASP A 10 14.16 13.48 -6.02
C ASP A 10 14.99 12.51 -6.87
N HIS A 11 15.07 11.24 -6.45
CA HIS A 11 15.75 10.20 -7.22
C HIS A 11 15.13 10.02 -8.62
N ARG A 12 13.79 10.00 -8.71
CA ARG A 12 13.06 9.88 -9.98
C ARG A 12 13.35 11.06 -10.90
N ALA A 13 13.32 12.28 -10.38
CA ALA A 13 13.60 13.50 -11.14
C ALA A 13 15.05 13.53 -11.65
N ALA A 14 16.01 13.11 -10.83
CA ALA A 14 17.41 13.02 -11.23
C ALA A 14 17.68 11.91 -12.27
N THR A 15 17.01 10.76 -12.15
CA THR A 15 17.23 9.61 -13.03
C THR A 15 16.55 9.78 -14.38
N TRP A 16 15.36 10.40 -14.42
CA TRP A 16 14.58 10.63 -15.64
C TRP A 16 14.10 12.08 -15.75
N PRO A 17 15.00 13.06 -15.97
CA PRO A 17 14.66 14.49 -15.92
C PRO A 17 13.67 14.94 -17.00
N HIS A 18 13.57 14.20 -18.11
CA HIS A 18 12.71 14.53 -19.25
C HIS A 18 11.58 13.53 -19.46
N THR A 19 11.26 12.70 -18.47
CA THR A 19 10.14 11.76 -18.60
C THR A 19 8.80 12.49 -18.66
N ALA A 20 8.01 12.19 -19.69
CA ALA A 20 6.61 12.62 -19.79
C ALA A 20 5.65 11.69 -19.03
N ASN A 21 6.15 10.62 -18.40
CA ASN A 21 5.30 9.64 -17.73
C ASN A 21 4.69 10.25 -16.45
N PRO A 22 3.35 10.32 -16.31
CA PRO A 22 2.71 10.94 -15.15
C PRO A 22 2.62 10.03 -13.92
N HIS A 23 2.95 8.74 -14.05
CA HIS A 23 2.78 7.78 -12.97
C HIS A 23 3.88 7.93 -11.91
N LEU A 24 3.48 7.77 -10.63
CA LEU A 24 4.37 7.89 -9.48
C LEU A 24 5.56 6.93 -9.62
N PHE A 25 5.27 5.64 -9.75
CA PHE A 25 6.29 4.63 -10.01
C PHE A 25 6.54 4.48 -11.50
N ILE A 26 7.80 4.54 -11.89
CA ILE A 26 8.30 4.22 -13.23
C ILE A 26 9.60 3.41 -13.11
N HIS A 27 9.97 2.72 -14.18
CA HIS A 27 11.27 2.07 -14.33
C HIS A 27 11.77 2.27 -15.76
N MET A 28 12.99 1.79 -16.04
CA MET A 28 13.66 2.00 -17.35
C MET A 28 12.75 1.75 -18.58
N ARG A 29 11.87 0.74 -18.56
CA ARG A 29 11.00 0.43 -19.71
C ARG A 29 9.76 1.33 -19.80
N THR A 30 9.27 1.87 -18.69
CA THR A 30 8.09 2.76 -18.68
C THR A 30 8.46 4.23 -18.69
N ALA A 31 9.71 4.59 -18.39
CA ALA A 31 10.17 5.98 -18.28
C ALA A 31 10.04 6.79 -19.57
N LEU A 32 10.12 6.15 -20.75
CA LEU A 32 9.94 6.82 -22.04
C LEU A 32 8.49 6.73 -22.57
N GLY A 33 7.61 6.06 -21.84
CA GLY A 33 6.20 5.89 -22.22
C GLY A 33 5.25 6.64 -21.30
N LEU A 34 3.95 6.42 -21.51
CA LEU A 34 2.87 7.01 -20.71
C LEU A 34 2.08 5.95 -19.92
N LYS A 35 2.57 4.72 -19.88
CA LYS A 35 1.92 3.59 -19.20
C LYS A 35 2.45 3.44 -17.77
N PRO A 36 1.62 2.95 -16.84
CA PRO A 36 2.07 2.65 -15.49
C PRO A 36 2.97 1.40 -15.46
N VAL A 37 3.66 1.20 -14.35
CA VAL A 37 4.28 -0.09 -14.03
C VAL A 37 3.22 -1.18 -13.92
N GLY A 38 3.55 -2.40 -14.37
CA GLY A 38 2.65 -3.54 -14.22
C GLY A 38 2.56 -4.03 -12.78
N GLY A 39 1.43 -4.65 -12.39
CA GLY A 39 1.21 -5.11 -11.02
C GLY A 39 2.27 -6.10 -10.49
N ARG A 40 2.83 -6.95 -11.36
CA ARG A 40 3.94 -7.86 -10.99
C ARG A 40 5.18 -7.11 -10.51
N TRP A 41 5.45 -5.93 -11.06
CA TRP A 41 6.61 -5.13 -10.68
C TRP A 41 6.57 -4.75 -9.20
N LEU A 42 5.39 -4.38 -8.68
CA LEU A 42 5.22 -4.06 -7.26
C LEU A 42 5.57 -5.25 -6.36
N GLY A 43 5.10 -6.45 -6.69
CA GLY A 43 5.42 -7.65 -5.91
C GLY A 43 6.92 -7.96 -5.90
N LEU A 44 7.62 -7.72 -7.01
CA LEU A 44 9.07 -7.89 -7.09
C LEU A 44 9.83 -6.85 -6.24
N GLN A 45 9.37 -5.60 -6.20
CA GLN A 45 10.00 -4.57 -5.38
C GLN A 45 9.76 -4.79 -3.88
N LEU A 46 8.59 -5.31 -3.52
CA LEU A 46 8.21 -5.57 -2.13
C LEU A 46 8.77 -6.89 -1.58
N GLY A 47 9.24 -7.79 -2.45
CA GLY A 47 9.63 -9.16 -2.07
C GLY A 47 8.45 -10.05 -1.66
N THR A 48 7.23 -9.53 -1.67
CA THR A 48 5.99 -10.22 -1.31
C THR A 48 4.80 -9.60 -2.04
N ALA A 49 3.63 -10.24 -1.98
CA ALA A 49 2.41 -9.69 -2.53
C ALA A 49 1.95 -8.47 -1.70
N ALA A 50 1.66 -7.35 -2.37
CA ALA A 50 1.14 -6.13 -1.74
C ALA A 50 -0.15 -6.37 -0.92
N ARG A 51 -0.92 -7.42 -1.28
CA ARG A 51 -2.11 -7.84 -0.54
C ARG A 51 -1.79 -8.28 0.88
N GLY A 52 -0.66 -8.96 1.11
CA GLY A 52 -0.23 -9.38 2.45
C GLY A 52 0.07 -8.19 3.34
N ILE A 53 0.93 -7.28 2.86
CA ILE A 53 1.24 -6.02 3.57
C ILE A 53 -0.02 -5.22 3.90
N ARG A 54 -0.99 -5.19 2.98
CA ARG A 54 -2.27 -4.53 3.20
C ARG A 54 -3.08 -5.22 4.31
N ALA A 55 -3.16 -6.54 4.31
CA ALA A 55 -3.85 -7.31 5.35
C ALA A 55 -3.20 -7.10 6.73
N ASP A 56 -1.87 -7.16 6.80
CA ASP A 56 -1.10 -6.92 8.03
C ASP A 56 -1.40 -5.52 8.58
N ARG A 57 -1.40 -4.49 7.73
CA ARG A 57 -1.72 -3.12 8.16
C ARG A 57 -3.18 -2.95 8.60
N ILE A 58 -4.12 -3.68 8.00
CA ILE A 58 -5.52 -3.68 8.46
C ILE A 58 -5.61 -4.30 9.86
N LEU A 59 -4.94 -5.44 10.08
CA LEU A 59 -4.92 -6.11 11.37
C LEU A 59 -4.26 -5.26 12.46
N ASP A 60 -3.14 -4.63 12.15
CA ASP A 60 -2.46 -3.68 13.04
C ASP A 60 -3.39 -2.51 13.46
N GLU A 61 -4.16 -1.95 12.52
CA GLU A 61 -5.13 -0.90 12.85
C GLU A 61 -6.32 -1.43 13.67
N VAL A 62 -6.81 -2.64 13.37
CA VAL A 62 -7.87 -3.31 14.16
C VAL A 62 -7.43 -3.43 15.61
N LEU A 63 -6.23 -3.93 15.86
CA LEU A 63 -5.65 -4.09 17.20
C LEU A 63 -5.45 -2.73 17.89
N ALA A 64 -4.96 -1.73 17.17
CA ALA A 64 -4.72 -0.40 17.72
C ALA A 64 -6.01 0.38 18.08
N THR A 65 -7.16 -0.03 17.54
CA THR A 65 -8.45 0.68 17.67
C THR A 65 -9.54 -0.14 18.33
N ASP A 66 -9.18 -1.31 18.88
CA ASP A 66 -10.12 -2.27 19.47
C ASP A 66 -11.30 -2.61 18.54
N GLY A 67 -11.02 -2.67 17.23
CA GLY A 67 -12.00 -3.07 16.22
C GLY A 67 -13.02 -2.03 15.81
N ASP A 68 -12.68 -0.73 15.82
CA ASP A 68 -13.57 0.31 15.27
C ASP A 68 -13.80 0.10 13.75
N VAL A 69 -14.91 -0.58 13.44
CA VAL A 69 -15.33 -0.94 12.08
C VAL A 69 -15.48 0.29 11.19
N LYS A 70 -16.00 1.41 11.71
CA LYS A 70 -16.19 2.62 10.91
C LYS A 70 -14.85 3.19 10.48
N ARG A 71 -13.90 3.24 11.41
CA ARG A 71 -12.53 3.70 11.13
C ARG A 71 -11.83 2.81 10.12
N ILE A 72 -11.92 1.50 10.26
CA ILE A 72 -11.34 0.53 9.31
C ILE A 72 -11.92 0.72 7.91
N CYS A 73 -13.25 0.84 7.80
CA CYS A 73 -13.93 1.10 6.54
C CYS A 73 -13.43 2.38 5.87
N VAL A 74 -13.31 3.48 6.62
CA VAL A 74 -12.85 4.77 6.10
C VAL A 74 -11.37 4.72 5.68
N LEU A 75 -10.50 4.16 6.51
CA LEU A 75 -9.06 4.17 6.26
C LEU A 75 -8.66 3.27 5.09
N PHE A 76 -9.31 2.11 4.96
CA PHE A 76 -8.96 1.12 3.96
C PHE A 76 -9.95 1.05 2.79
N GLY A 77 -11.09 1.73 2.84
CA GLY A 77 -12.13 1.61 1.82
C GLY A 77 -12.76 0.22 1.78
N LEU A 78 -12.88 -0.44 2.94
CA LEU A 78 -13.59 -1.71 3.07
C LEU A 78 -15.09 -1.49 3.20
N SER A 79 -15.89 -2.46 2.74
CA SER A 79 -17.30 -2.54 3.15
C SER A 79 -17.38 -2.96 4.62
N PRO A 80 -18.48 -2.66 5.33
CA PRO A 80 -18.67 -3.10 6.71
C PRO A 80 -18.49 -4.62 6.88
N ALA A 81 -19.02 -5.41 5.94
CA ALA A 81 -18.85 -6.87 5.95
C ALA A 81 -17.37 -7.28 5.75
N GLY A 82 -16.63 -6.58 4.88
CA GLY A 82 -15.20 -6.82 4.69
C GLY A 82 -14.37 -6.45 5.92
N ALA A 83 -14.72 -5.36 6.61
CA ALA A 83 -14.06 -4.95 7.84
C ALA A 83 -14.33 -5.93 9.00
N ALA A 84 -15.56 -6.45 9.10
CA ALA A 84 -15.95 -7.40 10.15
C ALA A 84 -15.11 -8.69 10.16
N ILE A 85 -14.64 -9.14 8.98
CA ILE A 85 -13.74 -10.31 8.86
C ILE A 85 -12.44 -10.07 9.62
N TYR A 86 -11.89 -8.85 9.57
CA TYR A 86 -10.64 -8.54 10.25
C TYR A 86 -10.84 -8.27 11.75
N THR A 87 -11.97 -7.68 12.15
CA THR A 87 -12.26 -7.48 13.58
C THR A 87 -12.48 -8.78 14.33
N ALA A 88 -12.90 -9.85 13.65
CA ALA A 88 -12.99 -11.18 14.24
C ALA A 88 -11.65 -11.69 14.81
N ALA A 89 -10.51 -11.14 14.35
CA ALA A 89 -9.20 -11.47 14.90
C ALA A 89 -9.06 -11.08 16.39
N LEU A 90 -9.77 -10.07 16.87
CA LEU A 90 -9.72 -9.65 18.29
C LEU A 90 -10.19 -10.74 19.26
N SER A 91 -10.95 -11.71 18.78
CA SER A 91 -11.42 -12.84 19.58
C SER A 91 -10.52 -14.07 19.45
N HIS A 92 -9.35 -13.94 18.83
CA HIS A 92 -8.43 -15.07 18.64
C HIS A 92 -7.54 -15.23 19.89
N PRO A 93 -7.57 -16.39 20.57
CA PRO A 93 -6.84 -16.63 21.83
C PRO A 93 -5.30 -16.58 21.73
N GLU A 94 -4.73 -16.37 20.54
CA GLU A 94 -3.28 -16.23 20.33
C GLU A 94 -2.83 -14.76 20.26
N LEU A 95 -3.76 -13.81 20.39
CA LEU A 95 -3.49 -12.37 20.31
C LEU A 95 -3.68 -11.62 21.65
N ASP A 96 -3.87 -12.36 22.75
CA ASP A 96 -3.88 -11.85 24.14
C ASP A 96 -2.46 -11.81 24.76
#